data_AF-A0A7V9C3X1-F1
#
_entry.id   AF-A0A7V9C3X1-F1
#
_cell.length_a   1.000
_cell.length_b   1.000
_cell.length_c   1.000
_cell.angle_alpha   90.00
_cell.angle_beta   90.00
_cell.angle_gamma   90.00
#
_symmetry.space_group_name_H-M   'P 1'
#
loop_
_entity.id
_entity.type
_entity.pdbx_description
1 polymer ?
#
loop_
_entity_poly.entity_id
_entity_poly.type
_entity_poly.pdbx_seq_one_letter_code
_entity_poly.pdbx_strand_id
1 'polypeptide(L)'
;MLLESLEVDKFRNLSGKLACRPGLTILTGDNGHGKTNWLEAIHILATTRSFRTSKLQETICFNSDTAVIRGIVKQSEDIHREMRAVLQGNTKSFTVNEKKETIQRYLGQLHAVVFNADGLEIVRGQPDQRRRFLDSAIVSIYPPFVQTLFDYNRVIKQKNSLLQTARDDAYSIEKTAELLEPWNQQLAALAARVHRARVRYVERLNEVLEKKLFGREEITIRHLSSLEDKGDLADYENLIAERLKIRVQAELLSGYALVGTHRDDLEILFDGHDLRKFGSAGQQRSALLLLQLANLSV
;
A
#
# COMPACT_ATOMS: atom_id res chain seq x y z
N MET A 1 18.42 6.73 -11.33
CA MET A 1 17.09 7.23 -11.72
C MET A 1 16.91 8.65 -11.19
N LEU A 2 16.38 9.57 -12.00
CA LEU A 2 16.17 10.98 -11.67
C LEU A 2 14.88 11.47 -12.34
N LEU A 3 14.00 12.14 -11.59
CA LEU A 3 12.96 12.98 -12.19
C LEU A 3 13.64 14.28 -12.62
N GLU A 4 13.63 14.62 -13.91
CA GLU A 4 14.30 15.82 -14.44
C GLU A 4 13.36 17.01 -14.51
N SER A 5 12.08 16.76 -14.77
CA SER A 5 11.06 17.79 -14.74
C SER A 5 9.71 17.22 -14.31
N LEU A 6 8.91 18.06 -13.68
CA LEU A 6 7.51 17.83 -13.38
C LEU A 6 6.69 19.00 -13.93
N GLU A 7 5.63 18.71 -14.65
CA GLU A 7 4.62 19.67 -15.07
C GLU A 7 3.27 19.24 -14.51
N VAL A 8 2.55 20.16 -13.91
CA VAL A 8 1.21 19.92 -13.39
C VAL A 8 0.25 20.94 -13.98
N ASP A 9 -0.97 20.51 -14.26
CA ASP A 9 -2.07 21.38 -14.63
C ASP A 9 -3.32 21.01 -13.85
N LYS A 10 -3.96 22.01 -13.23
CA LYS A 10 -5.17 21.88 -12.40
C LYS A 10 -5.06 20.82 -11.30
N PHE A 11 -3.86 20.63 -10.76
CA PHE A 11 -3.63 19.70 -9.65
C PHE A 11 -3.60 20.46 -8.32
N ARG A 12 -4.56 20.21 -7.42
CA ARG A 12 -4.74 20.97 -6.18
C ARG A 12 -4.80 22.48 -6.48
N ASN A 13 -3.87 23.26 -5.94
CA ASN A 13 -3.70 24.68 -6.23
C ASN A 13 -2.53 24.97 -7.21
N LEU A 14 -2.08 23.97 -7.97
CA LEU A 14 -0.92 24.05 -8.85
C LEU A 14 -1.30 23.98 -10.34
N SER A 15 -0.77 24.92 -11.11
CA SER A 15 -0.52 24.81 -12.55
C SER A 15 0.86 25.40 -12.81
N GLY A 16 1.79 24.61 -13.35
CA GLY A 16 3.17 25.07 -13.55
C GLY A 16 4.18 23.96 -13.79
N LYS A 17 5.46 24.34 -13.82
CA LYS A 17 6.59 23.45 -14.07
C LYS A 17 7.63 23.55 -12.96
N LEU A 18 8.23 22.41 -12.64
CA LEU A 18 9.35 22.28 -11.71
C LEU A 18 10.48 21.54 -12.44
N ALA A 19 11.65 22.15 -12.49
CA ALA A 19 12.87 21.47 -12.94
C ALA A 19 13.57 20.84 -11.72
N CYS A 20 13.94 19.58 -11.85
CA CYS A 20 14.58 18.80 -10.81
C CYS A 20 16.01 18.47 -11.25
N ARG A 21 16.96 18.66 -10.33
CA ARG A 21 18.39 18.41 -10.58
C ARG A 21 18.88 17.26 -9.70
N PRO A 22 19.99 16.60 -10.08
CA PRO A 22 20.63 15.65 -9.18
C PRO A 22 20.94 16.27 -7.82
N GLY A 23 20.75 15.50 -6.75
CA GLY A 23 21.02 15.94 -5.38
C GLY A 23 19.82 16.57 -4.68
N LEU A 24 20.09 17.49 -3.76
CA LEU A 24 19.08 18.07 -2.89
C LEU A 24 18.34 19.23 -3.58
N THR A 25 17.03 19.08 -3.74
CA THR A 25 16.14 20.17 -4.16
C THR A 25 15.34 20.66 -2.96
N ILE A 26 15.44 21.95 -2.64
CA ILE A 26 14.73 22.57 -1.52
C ILE A 26 13.57 23.41 -2.07
N LEU A 27 12.35 23.05 -1.69
CA LEU A 27 11.15 23.85 -1.99
C LEU A 27 10.82 24.77 -0.81
N THR A 28 11.00 26.08 -1.00
CA THR A 28 10.73 27.11 0.01
C THR A 28 9.52 27.97 -0.37
N GLY A 29 8.92 28.62 0.62
CA GLY A 29 7.76 29.50 0.45
C GLY A 29 6.84 29.41 1.67
N ASP A 30 5.83 30.27 1.75
CA ASP A 30 4.94 30.31 2.91
C ASP A 30 4.03 29.08 3.00
N ASN A 31 3.44 28.88 4.17
CA ASN A 31 2.47 27.80 4.37
C ASN A 31 1.25 28.01 3.48
N GLY A 32 0.73 26.93 2.90
CA GLY A 32 -0.39 27.00 1.95
C GLY A 32 -0.01 27.22 0.48
N HIS A 33 1.24 27.57 0.16
CA HIS A 33 1.69 27.81 -1.23
C HIS A 33 1.94 26.54 -2.07
N GLY A 34 1.46 25.37 -1.62
CA GLY A 34 1.48 24.16 -2.44
C GLY A 34 2.79 23.36 -2.43
N LYS A 35 3.74 23.64 -1.53
CA LYS A 35 4.97 22.82 -1.35
C LYS A 35 4.66 21.33 -1.23
N THR A 36 3.73 20.96 -0.35
CA THR A 36 3.27 19.58 -0.18
C THR A 36 2.52 19.05 -1.40
N ASN A 37 1.86 19.92 -2.18
CA ASN A 37 1.13 19.52 -3.38
C ASN A 37 2.11 19.13 -4.50
N TRP A 38 3.28 19.77 -4.61
CA TRP A 38 4.34 19.36 -5.53
C TRP A 38 4.86 17.95 -5.18
N LEU A 39 5.12 17.70 -3.89
CA LEU A 39 5.53 16.37 -3.42
C LEU A 39 4.43 15.32 -3.65
N GLU A 40 3.17 15.69 -3.45
CA GLU A 40 2.01 14.82 -3.73
C GLU A 40 1.90 14.48 -5.22
N ALA A 41 2.14 15.44 -6.12
CA ALA A 41 2.14 15.20 -7.56
C ALA A 41 3.26 14.23 -7.98
N ILE A 42 4.48 14.42 -7.46
CA ILE A 42 5.61 13.49 -7.68
C ILE A 42 5.25 12.08 -7.19
N HIS A 43 4.65 11.99 -5.99
CA HIS A 43 4.27 10.70 -5.43
C HIS A 43 3.18 10.01 -6.25
N ILE A 44 2.15 10.72 -6.72
CA ILE A 44 1.12 10.16 -7.61
C ILE A 44 1.73 9.70 -8.93
N LEU A 45 2.66 10.47 -9.51
CA LEU A 45 3.36 10.08 -10.74
C LEU A 45 4.15 8.76 -10.55
N ALA A 46 4.77 8.58 -9.38
CA ALA A 46 5.56 7.38 -9.07
C ALA A 46 4.70 6.16 -8.68
N THR A 47 3.68 6.36 -7.84
CA THR A 47 2.96 5.26 -7.16
C THR A 47 1.51 5.10 -7.59
N THR A 48 1.01 6.01 -8.42
CA THR A 48 -0.40 6.14 -8.83
C THR A 48 -1.37 6.53 -7.71
N ARG A 49 -0.88 6.82 -6.49
CA ARG A 49 -1.71 7.09 -5.31
C ARG A 49 -1.28 8.39 -4.64
N SER A 50 -2.22 9.07 -3.99
CA SER A 50 -1.90 10.18 -3.10
C SER A 50 -1.52 9.62 -1.71
N PHE A 51 -0.53 10.22 -1.07
CA PHE A 51 -0.21 9.93 0.33
C PHE A 51 -1.14 10.67 1.32
N ARG A 52 -2.06 11.52 0.85
CA ARG A 52 -2.96 12.34 1.68
C ARG A 52 -4.42 11.91 1.61
N THR A 53 -4.87 11.39 0.46
CA THR A 53 -6.28 11.06 0.25
C THR A 53 -6.44 9.80 -0.61
N SER A 54 -7.48 9.02 -0.31
CA SER A 54 -7.93 7.92 -1.15
C SER A 54 -8.87 8.37 -2.28
N LYS A 55 -9.41 9.59 -2.22
CA LYS A 55 -10.35 10.14 -3.21
C LYS A 55 -9.61 11.06 -4.16
N LEU A 56 -9.27 10.56 -5.34
CA LEU A 56 -8.49 11.31 -6.33
C LEU A 56 -9.18 12.60 -6.80
N GLN A 57 -10.50 12.67 -6.74
CA GLN A 57 -11.23 13.90 -7.06
C GLN A 57 -10.80 15.09 -6.17
N GLU A 58 -10.37 14.85 -4.93
CA GLU A 58 -9.89 15.89 -4.01
C GLU A 58 -8.53 16.45 -4.42
N THR A 59 -7.83 15.77 -5.34
CA THR A 59 -6.56 16.24 -5.90
C THR A 59 -6.73 17.13 -7.12
N ILE A 60 -7.96 17.25 -7.64
CA ILE A 60 -8.29 18.10 -8.78
C ILE A 60 -8.58 19.52 -8.27
N CYS A 61 -8.12 20.54 -9.01
CA CYS A 61 -8.42 21.94 -8.71
C CYS A 61 -9.93 22.17 -8.65
N PHE A 62 -10.37 23.07 -7.76
CA PHE A 62 -11.76 23.47 -7.71
C PHE A 62 -12.25 23.96 -9.07
N ASN A 63 -13.49 23.63 -9.41
CA ASN A 63 -14.15 23.97 -10.67
C ASN A 63 -13.42 23.43 -11.92
N SER A 64 -12.65 22.35 -11.78
CA SER A 64 -12.02 21.64 -12.89
C SER A 64 -12.47 20.18 -12.90
N ASP A 65 -12.66 19.61 -14.09
CA ASP A 65 -13.05 18.21 -14.24
C ASP A 65 -11.86 17.25 -14.24
N THR A 66 -10.68 17.76 -14.60
CA THR A 66 -9.46 16.97 -14.77
C THR A 66 -8.24 17.67 -14.20
N ALA A 67 -7.26 16.86 -13.79
CA ALA A 67 -5.92 17.29 -13.46
C ALA A 67 -4.89 16.45 -14.23
N VAL A 68 -3.79 17.06 -14.65
CA VAL A 68 -2.72 16.39 -15.39
C VAL A 68 -1.41 16.53 -14.64
N ILE A 69 -0.69 15.42 -14.48
CA ILE A 69 0.67 15.38 -13.96
C ILE A 69 1.54 14.76 -15.04
N ARG A 70 2.60 15.45 -15.45
CA ARG A 70 3.59 15.01 -16.44
C ARG A 70 4.97 15.07 -15.81
N GLY A 71 5.85 14.14 -16.17
CA GLY A 71 7.24 14.22 -15.77
C GLY A 71 8.16 13.46 -16.71
N ILE A 72 9.39 13.99 -16.84
CA ILE A 72 10.46 13.35 -17.59
C ILE A 72 11.36 12.65 -16.60
N VAL A 73 11.51 11.33 -16.75
CA VAL A 73 12.28 10.48 -15.84
C VAL A 73 13.46 9.89 -16.59
N LYS A 74 14.66 10.20 -16.10
CA LYS A 74 15.92 9.62 -16.55
C LYS A 74 16.21 8.33 -15.79
N GLN A 75 16.14 7.19 -16.46
CA GLN A 75 16.44 5.87 -15.87
C GLN A 75 17.95 5.58 -15.93
N SER A 76 18.58 5.85 -17.08
CA SER A 76 20.02 5.80 -17.33
C SER A 76 20.43 6.99 -18.21
N GLU A 77 21.69 7.06 -18.65
CA GLU A 77 22.17 8.18 -19.47
C GLU A 77 21.36 8.39 -20.76
N ASP A 78 21.01 7.28 -21.43
CA ASP A 78 20.30 7.29 -22.72
C ASP A 78 18.79 7.04 -22.61
N ILE A 79 18.31 6.57 -21.46
CA ILE A 79 16.91 6.15 -21.30
C ILE A 79 16.12 7.22 -20.55
N HIS A 80 15.31 7.96 -21.30
CA HIS A 80 14.30 8.88 -20.78
C HIS A 80 12.89 8.32 -20.99
N ARG A 81 12.03 8.52 -19.99
CA ARG A 81 10.61 8.16 -20.01
C ARG A 81 9.78 9.40 -19.75
N GLU A 82 8.90 9.74 -20.69
CA GLU A 82 7.86 10.73 -20.45
C GLU A 82 6.66 10.03 -19.82
N MET A 83 6.45 10.28 -18.53
CA MET A 83 5.33 9.74 -17.77
C MET A 83 4.22 10.78 -17.68
N ARG A 84 2.97 10.35 -17.84
CA ARG A 84 1.79 11.19 -17.62
C ARG A 84 0.71 10.44 -16.86
N ALA A 85 0.10 11.12 -15.90
CA ALA A 85 -1.10 10.72 -15.20
C ALA A 85 -2.19 11.77 -15.46
N VAL A 86 -3.37 11.31 -15.91
CA VAL A 86 -4.57 12.14 -16.04
C VAL A 86 -5.58 11.67 -15.01
N LEU A 87 -6.03 12.57 -14.16
CA LEU A 87 -6.99 12.33 -13.08
C LEU A 87 -8.33 12.94 -13.48
N GLN A 88 -9.42 12.18 -13.37
CA GLN A 88 -10.78 12.63 -13.68
C GLN A 88 -11.75 11.99 -12.70
N GLY A 89 -12.39 12.80 -11.86
CA GLY A 89 -13.14 12.29 -10.70
C GLY A 89 -12.27 11.35 -9.85
N ASN A 90 -12.73 10.12 -9.61
CA ASN A 90 -11.94 9.09 -8.93
C ASN A 90 -11.24 8.10 -9.88
N THR A 91 -11.24 8.39 -11.17
CA THR A 91 -10.56 7.58 -12.19
C THR A 91 -9.22 8.19 -12.58
N LYS A 92 -8.34 7.36 -13.12
CA LYS A 92 -7.00 7.74 -13.54
C LYS A 92 -6.59 6.98 -14.78
N SER A 93 -5.87 7.64 -15.67
CA SER A 93 -5.26 7.02 -16.85
C SER A 93 -3.79 7.41 -16.95
N PHE A 94 -2.98 6.50 -17.47
CA PHE A 94 -1.54 6.63 -17.50
C PHE A 94 -0.99 6.43 -18.89
N THR A 95 0.02 7.22 -19.24
CA THR A 95 0.80 7.02 -20.46
C THR A 95 2.29 7.05 -20.17
N VAL A 96 3.06 6.28 -20.94
CA VAL A 96 4.53 6.33 -20.98
C VAL A 96 4.92 6.53 -22.44
N ASN A 97 5.68 7.60 -22.73
CA ASN A 97 6.04 7.99 -24.10
C ASN A 97 4.81 8.04 -25.01
N GLU A 98 3.78 8.78 -24.55
CA GLU A 98 2.47 8.98 -25.21
C GLU A 98 1.59 7.72 -25.39
N LYS A 99 2.10 6.53 -25.09
CA LYS A 99 1.34 5.27 -25.17
C LYS A 99 0.60 5.01 -23.88
N LYS A 100 -0.69 4.69 -23.97
CA LYS A 100 -1.51 4.28 -22.83
C LYS A 100 -0.99 2.96 -22.25
N GLU A 101 -0.75 2.95 -20.94
CA GLU A 101 -0.20 1.80 -20.23
C GLU A 101 -1.14 1.29 -19.14
N THR A 102 -1.01 0.00 -18.81
CA THR A 102 -1.64 -0.56 -17.61
C THR A 102 -0.89 -0.10 -16.37
N ILE A 103 -1.55 -0.13 -15.20
CA ILE A 103 -0.91 0.22 -13.92
C ILE A 103 0.34 -0.65 -13.69
N GLN A 104 0.30 -1.93 -14.06
CA GLN A 104 1.42 -2.86 -13.90
C GLN A 104 2.67 -2.44 -14.70
N ARG A 105 2.49 -1.91 -15.91
CA ARG A 105 3.60 -1.46 -16.79
C ARG A 105 4.05 -0.04 -16.48
N TYR A 106 3.16 0.77 -15.91
CA TYR A 106 3.42 2.14 -15.49
C TYR A 106 4.22 2.23 -14.18
N LEU A 107 3.91 1.36 -13.23
CA LEU A 107 4.65 1.26 -11.97
C LEU A 107 6.08 0.79 -12.22
N GLY A 108 7.03 1.30 -11.42
CA GLY A 108 8.46 1.02 -11.56
C GLY A 108 9.20 1.96 -12.53
N GLN A 109 8.49 2.80 -13.28
CA GLN A 109 9.13 3.78 -14.16
C GLN A 109 9.80 4.93 -13.36
N LEU A 110 9.22 5.27 -12.21
CA LEU A 110 9.74 6.22 -11.22
C LEU A 110 9.56 5.66 -9.80
N HIS A 111 10.63 5.66 -9.00
CA HIS A 111 10.59 5.26 -7.60
C HIS A 111 10.59 6.51 -6.72
N ALA A 112 9.67 6.57 -5.75
CA ALA A 112 9.60 7.66 -4.79
C ALA A 112 9.13 7.16 -3.43
N VAL A 113 9.84 7.56 -2.37
CA VAL A 113 9.46 7.35 -0.97
C VAL A 113 9.18 8.70 -0.35
N VAL A 114 8.09 8.79 0.42
CA VAL A 114 7.66 10.02 1.09
C VAL A 114 7.90 9.90 2.59
N PHE A 115 8.58 10.89 3.15
CA PHE A 115 8.77 11.06 4.59
C PHE A 115 7.86 12.20 5.03
N ASN A 116 6.81 11.90 5.80
CA ASN A 116 5.86 12.90 6.31
C ASN A 116 5.35 12.53 7.71
N ALA A 117 4.64 13.46 8.34
CA ALA A 117 4.07 13.25 9.68
C ALA A 117 3.07 12.09 9.71
N ASP A 118 2.26 11.93 8.66
CA ASP A 118 1.25 10.86 8.55
C ASP A 118 1.90 9.47 8.47
N GLY A 119 3.15 9.37 8.01
CA GLY A 119 3.93 8.14 7.99
C GLY A 119 4.08 7.50 9.36
N LEU A 120 3.97 8.29 10.44
CA LEU A 120 4.03 7.77 11.81
C LEU A 120 2.89 6.77 12.10
N GLU A 121 1.78 6.84 11.36
CA GLU A 121 0.68 5.88 11.44
C GLU A 121 1.07 4.47 11.02
N ILE A 122 2.17 4.28 10.29
CA ILE A 122 2.75 2.95 10.04
C ILE A 122 3.15 2.32 11.38
N VAL A 123 3.73 3.10 12.30
CA VAL A 123 4.20 2.58 13.59
C VAL A 123 3.06 2.54 14.62
N ARG A 124 2.40 3.68 14.87
CA ARG A 124 1.43 3.80 15.98
C ARG A 124 -0.03 3.55 15.59
N GLY A 125 -0.31 3.52 14.28
CA GLY A 125 -1.67 3.49 13.76
C GLY A 125 -2.29 2.10 13.74
N GLN A 126 -3.40 2.00 13.01
CA GLN A 126 -4.14 0.75 12.83
C GLN A 126 -3.41 -0.22 11.88
N PRO A 127 -3.66 -1.54 12.00
CA PRO A 127 -3.04 -2.58 11.14
C PRO A 127 -3.13 -2.31 9.64
N ASP A 128 -4.16 -1.58 9.20
CA ASP A 128 -4.33 -1.20 7.80
C ASP A 128 -3.17 -0.37 7.25
N GLN A 129 -2.59 0.51 8.06
CA GLN A 129 -1.47 1.35 7.63
C GLN A 129 -0.20 0.52 7.41
N ARG A 130 0.04 -0.47 8.26
CA ARG A 130 1.15 -1.42 8.12
C ARG A 130 0.96 -2.35 6.94
N ARG A 131 -0.24 -2.86 6.71
CA ARG A 131 -0.54 -3.65 5.51
C ARG A 131 -0.36 -2.83 4.23
N ARG A 132 -0.81 -1.57 4.21
CA ARG A 132 -0.58 -0.67 3.06
C ARG A 132 0.90 -0.42 2.81
N PHE A 133 1.69 -0.21 3.87
CA PHE A 133 3.14 -0.09 3.76
C PHE A 133 3.77 -1.34 3.10
N LEU A 134 3.46 -2.53 3.62
CA LEU A 134 3.96 -3.80 3.06
C LEU A 134 3.51 -3.99 1.60
N ASP A 135 2.22 -3.80 1.32
CA ASP A 135 1.65 -4.01 -0.01
C ASP A 135 2.24 -3.03 -1.04
N SER A 136 2.44 -1.76 -0.65
CA SER A 136 3.09 -0.76 -1.49
C SER A 136 4.55 -1.11 -1.76
N ALA A 137 5.28 -1.59 -0.76
CA ALA A 137 6.68 -1.98 -0.91
C ALA A 137 6.87 -3.22 -1.78
N ILE A 138 6.00 -4.22 -1.64
CA ILE A 138 6.00 -5.40 -2.53
C ILE A 138 5.74 -4.97 -3.97
N VAL A 139 4.79 -4.06 -4.19
CA VAL A 139 4.45 -3.55 -5.52
C VAL A 139 5.57 -2.70 -6.13
N SER A 140 6.35 -1.96 -5.34
CA SER A 140 7.50 -1.22 -5.88
C SER A 140 8.61 -2.14 -6.38
N ILE A 141 8.78 -3.32 -5.77
CA ILE A 141 9.78 -4.32 -6.20
C ILE A 141 9.23 -5.19 -7.34
N TYR A 142 7.96 -5.59 -7.26
CA TYR A 142 7.31 -6.44 -8.24
C TYR A 142 5.95 -5.85 -8.67
N PRO A 143 5.95 -4.90 -9.63
CA PRO A 143 4.73 -4.21 -10.08
C PRO A 143 3.54 -5.09 -10.48
N PRO A 144 3.73 -6.26 -11.14
CA PRO A 144 2.60 -7.16 -11.46
C PRO A 144 1.81 -7.62 -10.23
N PHE A 145 2.38 -7.58 -9.02
CA PHE A 145 1.70 -7.98 -7.78
C PHE A 145 0.47 -7.11 -7.47
N VAL A 146 0.39 -5.90 -8.02
CA VAL A 146 -0.78 -5.01 -7.87
C VAL A 146 -2.07 -5.70 -8.31
N GLN A 147 -2.01 -6.59 -9.30
CA GLN A 147 -3.16 -7.37 -9.76
C GLN A 147 -3.62 -8.38 -8.71
N THR A 148 -2.68 -9.05 -8.05
CA THR A 148 -2.98 -10.02 -6.98
C THR A 148 -3.70 -9.32 -5.82
N LEU A 149 -3.23 -8.14 -5.43
CA LEU A 149 -3.89 -7.31 -4.41
C LEU A 149 -5.27 -6.82 -4.86
N PHE A 150 -5.42 -6.44 -6.13
CA PHE A 150 -6.72 -6.03 -6.69
C PHE A 150 -7.73 -7.19 -6.66
N ASP A 151 -7.34 -8.35 -7.16
CA ASP A 151 -8.19 -9.55 -7.20
C ASP A 151 -8.57 -10.00 -5.78
N TYR A 152 -7.60 -9.98 -4.85
CA TYR A 152 -7.84 -10.28 -3.44
C TYR A 152 -8.91 -9.36 -2.83
N ASN A 153 -8.76 -8.05 -3.00
CA ASN A 153 -9.72 -7.08 -2.49
C ASN A 153 -11.09 -7.19 -3.16
N ARG A 154 -11.13 -7.55 -4.45
CA ARG A 154 -12.37 -7.82 -5.17
C ARG A 154 -13.10 -9.02 -4.56
N VAL A 155 -12.41 -10.13 -4.32
CA VAL A 155 -12.98 -11.33 -3.68
C VAL A 155 -13.51 -11.00 -2.29
N ILE A 156 -12.75 -10.28 -1.46
CA ILE A 156 -13.22 -9.83 -0.14
C ILE A 156 -14.49 -8.97 -0.25
N LYS A 157 -14.55 -8.05 -1.21
CA LYS A 157 -15.73 -7.20 -1.42
C LYS A 157 -16.96 -8.02 -1.83
N GLN A 158 -16.80 -8.95 -2.77
CA GLN A 158 -17.89 -9.83 -3.21
C GLN A 158 -18.38 -10.75 -2.08
N LYS A 159 -17.43 -11.35 -1.35
CA LYS A 159 -17.71 -12.16 -0.17
C LYS A 159 -18.48 -11.36 0.89
N ASN A 160 -18.04 -10.15 1.23
CA ASN A 160 -18.74 -9.29 2.20
C ASN A 160 -20.15 -8.93 1.74
N SER A 161 -20.34 -8.62 0.45
CA SER A 161 -21.66 -8.33 -0.10
C SER A 161 -22.60 -9.53 0.05
N LEU A 162 -22.12 -10.74 -0.27
CA LEU A 162 -22.89 -11.96 -0.12
C LEU A 162 -23.22 -12.25 1.35
N LEU A 163 -22.27 -12.06 2.27
CA LEU A 163 -22.48 -12.24 3.70
C LEU A 163 -23.54 -11.27 4.26
N GLN A 164 -23.53 -10.02 3.80
CA GLN A 164 -24.54 -9.02 4.19
C GLN A 164 -25.92 -9.43 3.69
N THR A 165 -26.05 -9.78 2.40
CA THR A 165 -27.31 -10.28 1.84
C THR A 165 -27.80 -11.54 2.57
N ALA A 166 -26.93 -12.52 2.80
CA ALA A 166 -27.27 -13.76 3.49
C ALA A 166 -27.75 -13.51 4.92
N ARG A 167 -27.15 -12.54 5.62
CA ARG A 167 -27.57 -12.14 6.98
C ARG A 167 -28.91 -11.44 6.97
N ASP A 168 -29.08 -10.47 6.07
CA ASP A 168 -30.27 -9.62 6.02
C ASP A 168 -31.50 -10.42 5.51
N ASP A 169 -31.29 -11.36 4.59
CA ASP A 169 -32.32 -12.30 4.11
C ASP A 169 -32.46 -13.58 4.95
N ALA A 170 -31.72 -13.68 6.07
CA ALA A 170 -31.73 -14.83 6.98
C ALA A 170 -31.53 -16.20 6.30
N TYR A 171 -30.54 -16.32 5.40
CA TYR A 171 -30.16 -17.59 4.78
C TYR A 171 -29.67 -18.58 5.84
N SER A 172 -29.90 -19.87 5.60
CA SER A 172 -29.32 -20.93 6.44
C SER A 172 -27.79 -20.95 6.30
N ILE A 173 -27.11 -21.57 7.28
CA ILE A 173 -25.65 -21.69 7.27
C ILE A 173 -25.20 -22.52 6.06
N GLU A 174 -25.92 -23.58 5.73
CA GLU A 174 -25.62 -24.50 4.63
C GLU A 174 -25.72 -23.79 3.28
N LYS A 175 -26.83 -23.07 3.04
CA LYS A 175 -27.02 -22.27 1.83
C LYS A 175 -25.92 -21.20 1.69
N THR A 176 -25.58 -20.54 2.80
CA THR A 176 -24.52 -19.53 2.80
C THR A 176 -23.15 -20.15 2.49
N ALA A 177 -22.83 -21.30 3.07
CA ALA A 177 -21.59 -22.01 2.81
C ALA A 177 -21.43 -22.39 1.33
N GLU A 178 -22.48 -22.93 0.72
CA GLU A 178 -22.50 -23.29 -0.70
C GLU A 178 -22.24 -22.07 -1.61
N LEU A 179 -22.91 -20.95 -1.35
CA LEU A 179 -22.73 -19.72 -2.11
C LEU A 179 -21.34 -19.08 -1.91
N LEU A 180 -20.73 -19.28 -0.74
CA LEU A 180 -19.40 -18.76 -0.41
C LEU A 180 -18.27 -19.59 -1.02
N GLU A 181 -18.48 -20.88 -1.33
CA GLU A 181 -17.42 -21.81 -1.70
C GLU A 181 -16.55 -21.33 -2.88
N PRO A 182 -17.10 -20.82 -4.01
CA PRO A 182 -16.28 -20.32 -5.11
C PRO A 182 -15.40 -19.13 -4.71
N TRP A 183 -15.91 -18.27 -3.81
CA TRP A 183 -15.17 -17.12 -3.28
C TRP A 183 -14.11 -17.56 -2.27
N ASN A 184 -14.41 -18.56 -1.45
CA ASN A 184 -13.48 -19.12 -0.48
C ASN A 184 -12.29 -19.80 -1.17
N GLN A 185 -12.51 -20.53 -2.26
CA GLN A 185 -11.44 -21.14 -3.06
C GLN A 185 -10.52 -20.08 -3.66
N GLN A 186 -11.08 -19.05 -4.30
CA GLN A 186 -10.29 -17.94 -4.83
C GLN A 186 -9.55 -17.17 -3.73
N LEU A 187 -10.22 -16.95 -2.58
CA LEU A 187 -9.63 -16.27 -1.45
C LEU A 187 -8.44 -17.04 -0.88
N ALA A 188 -8.53 -18.37 -0.76
CA ALA A 188 -7.45 -19.20 -0.25
C ALA A 188 -6.18 -19.08 -1.11
N ALA A 189 -6.31 -19.28 -2.42
CA ALA A 189 -5.19 -19.16 -3.36
C ALA A 189 -4.56 -17.76 -3.37
N LEU A 190 -5.39 -16.70 -3.40
CA LEU A 190 -4.90 -15.32 -3.37
C LEU A 190 -4.26 -14.96 -2.01
N ALA A 191 -4.85 -15.41 -0.91
CA ALA A 191 -4.33 -15.17 0.44
C ALA A 191 -2.97 -15.81 0.63
N ALA A 192 -2.76 -17.04 0.16
CA ALA A 192 -1.46 -17.72 0.22
C ALA A 192 -0.37 -16.95 -0.53
N ARG A 193 -0.70 -16.40 -1.71
CA ARG A 193 0.22 -15.53 -2.47
C ARG A 193 0.56 -14.25 -1.73
N VAL A 194 -0.43 -13.58 -1.13
CA VAL A 194 -0.24 -12.35 -0.33
C VAL A 194 0.59 -12.63 0.91
N HIS A 195 0.28 -13.69 1.65
CA HIS A 195 1.00 -14.11 2.84
C HIS A 195 2.48 -14.36 2.53
N ARG A 196 2.76 -15.20 1.53
CA ARG A 196 4.13 -15.53 1.11
C ARG A 196 4.92 -14.29 0.68
N ALA A 197 4.29 -13.38 -0.06
CA ALA A 197 4.94 -12.15 -0.51
C ALA A 197 5.29 -11.22 0.67
N ARG A 198 4.39 -11.09 1.66
CA ARG A 198 4.62 -10.29 2.86
C ARG A 198 5.70 -10.89 3.76
N VAL A 199 5.67 -12.21 4.00
CA VAL A 199 6.71 -12.91 4.77
C VAL A 199 8.08 -12.68 4.12
N ARG A 200 8.21 -12.95 2.81
CA ARG A 200 9.46 -12.74 2.08
C ARG A 200 9.94 -11.29 2.11
N TYR A 201 9.03 -10.34 1.98
CA TYR A 201 9.40 -8.93 2.05
C TYR A 201 9.92 -8.56 3.44
N VAL A 202 9.27 -9.03 4.51
CA VAL A 202 9.72 -8.78 5.89
C VAL A 202 11.06 -9.45 6.18
N GLU A 203 11.33 -10.64 5.64
CA GLU A 203 12.65 -11.29 5.71
C GLU A 203 13.73 -10.39 5.10
N ARG A 204 13.54 -9.94 3.86
CA ARG A 204 14.47 -9.01 3.19
C ARG A 204 14.62 -7.68 3.93
N LEU A 205 13.53 -7.16 4.47
CA LEU A 205 13.55 -5.93 5.27
C LEU A 205 14.46 -6.12 6.48
N ASN A 206 14.37 -7.25 7.18
CA ASN A 206 15.23 -7.56 8.33
C ASN A 206 16.70 -7.77 7.95
N GLU A 207 17.01 -8.25 6.75
CA GLU A 207 18.40 -8.42 6.26
C GLU A 207 19.12 -7.07 6.14
N VAL A 208 18.40 -6.02 5.74
CA VAL A 208 18.96 -4.67 5.51
C VAL A 208 18.66 -3.69 6.65
N LEU A 209 17.89 -4.10 7.66
CA LEU A 209 17.47 -3.24 8.77
C LEU A 209 18.67 -2.91 9.66
N GLU A 210 19.02 -1.64 9.75
CA GLU A 210 20.05 -1.18 10.67
C GLU A 210 19.50 -1.10 12.10
N LYS A 211 19.59 -2.22 12.83
CA LYS A 211 18.84 -2.43 14.07
C LYS A 211 19.14 -1.47 15.22
N LYS A 212 20.23 -0.69 15.16
CA LYS A 212 20.74 0.15 16.26
C LYS A 212 21.08 1.59 15.85
N LEU A 213 20.60 2.06 14.69
CA LEU A 213 20.98 3.38 14.15
C LEU A 213 20.73 4.55 15.12
N PHE A 214 19.71 4.45 15.98
CA PHE A 214 19.28 5.54 16.87
C PHE A 214 19.45 5.26 18.37
N GLY A 215 20.08 4.16 18.77
CA GLY A 215 20.23 3.82 20.20
C GLY A 215 20.73 2.42 20.50
N ARG A 216 20.61 2.02 21.76
CA ARG A 216 20.99 0.68 22.25
C ARG A 216 19.95 -0.40 21.93
N GLU A 217 18.69 0.01 21.87
CA GLU A 217 17.51 -0.84 21.74
C GLU A 217 17.50 -1.51 20.36
N GLU A 218 17.21 -2.81 20.32
CA GLU A 218 17.15 -3.59 19.09
C GLU A 218 15.72 -3.56 18.52
N ILE A 219 15.57 -3.03 17.31
CA ILE A 219 14.30 -3.13 16.57
C ILE A 219 14.16 -4.54 16.00
N THR A 220 13.00 -5.16 16.23
CA THR A 220 12.61 -6.42 15.61
C THR A 220 11.31 -6.24 14.86
N ILE A 221 11.26 -6.74 13.63
CA ILE A 221 10.08 -6.66 12.77
C ILE A 221 9.66 -8.06 12.35
N ARG A 222 8.37 -8.36 12.48
CA ARG A 222 7.82 -9.67 12.10
C ARG A 222 6.47 -9.51 11.42
N HIS A 223 6.23 -10.31 10.39
CA HIS A 223 4.89 -10.46 9.83
C HIS A 223 4.03 -11.28 10.80
N LEU A 224 2.98 -10.67 11.34
CA LEU A 224 2.05 -11.30 12.28
C LEU A 224 0.85 -11.83 11.50
N SER A 225 0.79 -13.14 11.29
CA SER A 225 -0.37 -13.73 10.62
C SER A 225 -1.55 -13.85 11.57
N SER A 226 -2.74 -13.50 11.08
CA SER A 226 -3.99 -13.76 11.77
C SER A 226 -4.29 -15.25 11.96
N LEU A 227 -3.52 -16.14 11.32
CA LEU A 227 -3.62 -17.58 11.43
C LEU A 227 -2.51 -18.22 12.28
N GLU A 228 -1.68 -17.43 12.96
CA GLU A 228 -0.76 -17.94 13.99
C GLU A 228 -1.52 -18.76 15.04
N ASP A 229 -0.89 -19.85 15.48
CA ASP A 229 -1.43 -20.83 16.42
C ASP A 229 -2.71 -21.55 15.97
N LYS A 230 -3.07 -21.46 14.68
CA LYS A 230 -4.27 -22.12 14.12
C LYS A 230 -3.94 -23.28 13.18
N GLY A 231 -2.66 -23.56 12.95
CA GLY A 231 -2.17 -24.67 12.12
C GLY A 231 -0.82 -24.36 11.48
N ASP A 232 -0.47 -25.09 10.43
CA ASP A 232 0.81 -24.95 9.72
C ASP A 232 0.78 -23.78 8.71
N LEU A 233 1.59 -22.75 8.95
CA LEU A 233 1.74 -21.60 8.05
C LEU A 233 2.53 -21.94 6.79
N ALA A 234 3.31 -23.03 6.76
CA ALA A 234 3.99 -23.47 5.55
C ALA A 234 2.98 -23.94 4.48
N ASP A 235 1.87 -24.54 4.92
CA ASP A 235 0.72 -24.90 4.09
C ASP A 235 -0.45 -23.90 4.26
N TYR A 236 -0.14 -22.63 4.08
CA TYR A 236 -1.08 -21.53 4.31
C TYR A 236 -2.40 -21.66 3.53
N GLU A 237 -2.36 -22.19 2.30
CA GLU A 237 -3.55 -22.29 1.43
C GLU A 237 -4.56 -23.31 1.98
N ASN A 238 -4.10 -24.48 2.42
CA ASN A 238 -4.98 -25.47 3.06
C ASN A 238 -5.44 -24.98 4.43
N LEU A 239 -4.55 -24.38 5.22
CA LEU A 239 -4.88 -23.81 6.51
C LEU A 239 -6.00 -22.77 6.39
N ILE A 240 -5.87 -21.78 5.50
CA ILE A 240 -6.92 -20.76 5.34
C ILE A 240 -8.23 -21.37 4.83
N ALA A 241 -8.18 -22.35 3.92
CA ALA A 241 -9.37 -23.03 3.42
C ALA A 241 -10.14 -23.74 4.54
N GLU A 242 -9.45 -24.43 5.45
CA GLU A 242 -10.05 -25.05 6.63
C GLU A 242 -10.69 -23.99 7.54
N ARG A 243 -9.97 -22.90 7.82
CA ARG A 243 -10.47 -21.81 8.68
C ARG A 243 -11.68 -21.11 8.09
N LEU A 244 -11.77 -20.98 6.77
CA LEU A 244 -12.92 -20.41 6.08
C LEU A 244 -14.17 -21.27 6.29
N LYS A 245 -14.05 -22.60 6.21
CA LYS A 245 -15.16 -23.54 6.46
C LYS A 245 -15.66 -23.48 7.90
N ILE A 246 -14.74 -23.48 8.88
CA ILE A 246 -15.08 -23.43 10.31
C ILE A 246 -15.76 -22.11 10.70
N ARG A 247 -15.46 -21.02 9.98
CA ARG A 247 -15.89 -19.66 10.37
C ARG A 247 -17.14 -19.17 9.65
N VAL A 248 -17.77 -19.97 8.78
CA VAL A 248 -18.97 -19.55 8.02
C VAL A 248 -20.05 -18.96 8.93
N GLN A 249 -20.42 -19.64 10.02
CA GLN A 249 -21.44 -19.14 10.94
C GLN A 249 -21.07 -17.77 11.53
N ALA A 250 -19.83 -17.61 11.96
CA ALA A 250 -19.36 -16.35 12.53
C ALA A 250 -19.31 -15.22 11.49
N GLU A 251 -18.88 -15.54 10.25
CA GLU A 251 -18.86 -14.59 9.14
C GLU A 251 -20.28 -14.16 8.76
N LEU A 252 -21.23 -15.10 8.68
CA LEU A 252 -22.66 -14.83 8.42
C LEU A 252 -23.26 -13.88 9.46
N LEU A 253 -23.08 -14.19 10.75
CA LEU A 253 -23.58 -13.34 11.83
C LEU A 253 -22.97 -11.93 11.78
N SER A 254 -21.68 -11.83 11.48
CA SER A 254 -21.00 -10.53 11.40
C SER A 254 -21.36 -9.73 10.13
N GLY A 255 -21.72 -10.42 9.03
CA GLY A 255 -21.87 -9.82 7.71
C GLY A 255 -20.54 -9.46 7.02
N TYR A 256 -19.40 -9.97 7.52
CA TYR A 256 -18.07 -9.65 6.99
C TYR A 256 -17.13 -10.85 7.02
N ALA A 257 -16.17 -10.86 6.10
CA ALA A 257 -15.07 -11.79 6.12
C ALA A 257 -14.23 -11.59 7.39
N LEU A 258 -14.00 -12.67 8.12
CA LEU A 258 -13.24 -12.71 9.37
C LEU A 258 -11.91 -13.46 9.21
N VAL A 259 -11.70 -14.13 8.08
CA VAL A 259 -10.51 -14.94 7.79
C VAL A 259 -9.81 -14.44 6.53
N GLY A 260 -8.50 -14.19 6.62
CA GLY A 260 -7.63 -13.85 5.49
C GLY A 260 -6.58 -12.78 5.81
N THR A 261 -5.64 -12.57 4.89
CA THR A 261 -4.51 -11.63 5.04
C THR A 261 -4.90 -10.16 5.21
N HIS A 262 -6.16 -9.78 4.96
CA HIS A 262 -6.70 -8.47 5.37
C HIS A 262 -6.82 -8.31 6.89
N ARG A 263 -6.65 -9.40 7.66
CA ARG A 263 -6.60 -9.41 9.12
C ARG A 263 -5.19 -9.54 9.69
N ASP A 264 -4.19 -9.78 8.85
CA ASP A 264 -2.78 -9.85 9.27
C ASP A 264 -2.26 -8.47 9.69
N ASP A 265 -1.13 -8.45 10.38
CA ASP A 265 -0.46 -7.24 10.85
C ASP A 265 1.07 -7.33 10.67
N LEU A 266 1.74 -6.21 10.90
CA LEU A 266 3.19 -6.13 11.04
C LEU A 266 3.49 -5.79 12.50
N GLU A 267 4.23 -6.67 13.16
CA GLU A 267 4.69 -6.46 14.52
C GLU A 267 6.03 -5.73 14.50
N ILE A 268 6.13 -4.65 15.28
CA ILE A 268 7.34 -3.84 15.42
C ILE A 268 7.64 -3.74 16.91
N LEU A 269 8.77 -4.29 17.33
CA LEU A 269 9.17 -4.36 18.74
C LEU A 269 10.47 -3.59 18.96
N PHE A 270 10.62 -3.02 20.16
CA PHE A 270 11.91 -2.60 20.71
C PHE A 270 12.21 -3.43 21.96
N ASP A 271 13.35 -4.12 21.97
CA ASP A 271 13.76 -5.00 23.08
C ASP A 271 12.61 -5.92 23.55
N GLY A 272 11.87 -6.49 22.59
CA GLY A 272 10.73 -7.38 22.83
C GLY A 272 9.40 -6.71 23.20
N HIS A 273 9.33 -5.38 23.29
CA HIS A 273 8.11 -4.65 23.66
C HIS A 273 7.40 -4.03 22.45
N ASP A 274 6.07 -4.13 22.39
CA ASP A 274 5.24 -3.53 21.33
C ASP A 274 5.46 -2.01 21.26
N LEU A 275 6.12 -1.55 20.19
CA LEU A 275 6.50 -0.16 19.99
C LEU A 275 5.30 0.78 19.89
N ARG A 276 4.16 0.30 19.38
CA ARG A 276 2.93 1.10 19.31
C ARG A 276 2.40 1.41 20.71
N LYS A 277 2.48 0.45 21.63
CA LYS A 277 1.90 0.57 22.98
C LYS A 277 2.83 1.23 23.99
N PHE A 278 4.11 0.90 23.94
CA PHE A 278 5.07 1.26 24.99
C PHE A 278 6.17 2.22 24.52
N GLY A 279 6.30 2.43 23.20
CA GLY A 279 7.33 3.28 22.66
C GLY A 279 7.05 4.77 22.83
N SER A 280 8.08 5.53 23.20
CA SER A 280 8.07 6.99 23.21
C SER A 280 7.90 7.57 21.79
N ALA A 281 7.48 8.83 21.70
CA ALA A 281 7.36 9.53 20.42
C ALA A 281 8.69 9.60 19.64
N GLY A 282 9.83 9.66 20.33
CA GLY A 282 11.16 9.60 19.71
C GLY A 282 11.42 8.24 19.08
N GLN A 283 11.21 7.16 19.84
CA GLN A 283 11.37 5.78 19.36
C GLN A 283 10.46 5.48 18.16
N GLN A 284 9.20 5.92 18.19
CA GLN A 284 8.28 5.72 17.06
C GLN A 284 8.77 6.42 15.77
N ARG A 285 9.33 7.63 15.88
CA ARG A 285 9.91 8.35 14.73
C ARG A 285 11.17 7.67 14.22
N SER A 286 12.05 7.23 15.12
CA SER A 286 13.26 6.49 14.77
C SER A 286 12.93 5.19 14.05
N ALA A 287 11.94 4.43 14.53
CA ALA A 287 11.50 3.21 13.88
C ALA A 287 10.89 3.45 12.49
N LEU A 288 10.07 4.51 12.31
CA LEU A 288 9.59 4.89 10.99
C LEU A 288 10.75 5.16 10.03
N LEU A 289 11.74 5.92 10.48
CA LEU A 289 12.89 6.29 9.66
C LEU A 289 13.71 5.04 9.28
N LEU A 290 13.94 4.13 10.24
CA LEU A 290 14.57 2.83 10.00
C LEU A 290 13.81 1.99 8.97
N LEU A 291 12.49 1.87 9.12
CA LEU A 291 11.63 1.15 8.18
C LEU A 291 11.73 1.71 6.76
N GLN A 292 11.75 3.05 6.63
CA GLN A 292 11.81 3.70 5.32
C GLN A 292 13.20 3.60 4.67
N LEU A 293 14.28 3.68 5.45
CA LEU A 293 15.64 3.44 4.95
C LEU A 293 15.84 1.98 4.53
N ALA A 294 15.37 1.04 5.34
CA ALA A 294 15.39 -0.38 4.99
C ALA A 294 14.58 -0.64 3.72
N ASN A 295 13.38 -0.08 3.60
CA ASN A 295 12.55 -0.18 2.38
C ASN A 295 13.22 0.38 1.12
N LEU A 296 14.10 1.37 1.23
CA LEU A 296 14.89 1.88 0.10
C LEU A 296 16.02 0.92 -0.32
N SER A 297 16.41 0.02 0.56
CA SER A 297 17.56 -0.88 0.40
C SER A 297 17.17 -2.31 -0.02
N VAL A 298 15.88 -2.67 0.14
CA VAL A 298 15.29 -3.94 -0.35
C VAL A 298 15.07 -3.90 -1.87
#